data_AF-X1FQ97-F1
#
_entry.id   AF-X1FQ97-F1
#
_cell.length_a   1.000
_cell.length_b   1.000
_cell.length_c   1.000
_cell.angle_alpha   90.00
_cell.angle_beta   90.00
_cell.angle_gamma   90.00
#
_symmetry.space_group_name_H-M   'P 1'
#
loop_
_entity.id
_entity.type
_entity.pdbx_description
1 polymer ?
#
loop_
_entity_poly.entity_id
_entity_poly.type
_entity_poly.pdbx_seq_one_letter_code
_entity_poly.pdbx_strand_id
1 'polypeptide(L)'
;PTGDINKPTLQPWMFKEFTFTYRVFERNPYYYAVDQAGNQLPYIDKIVSTIVDTEVYQMKVIAGEADVAWCETHFANYPLYKENEEEGGYRTILMPGIKGSEVAYALNLNHPDPIMRKIFQDIRFRRALSLAINREEINDTVYFGFAVPRQATIIPTARYYKEEWGEKHPYARYDPDEANRLLDEMGLTERDKDGFRKRPDGKTALLIIEYGADLGQTRTTVHELV
;
A
#
# COMPACT_ATOMS: atom_id res chain seq x y z
N PRO A 1 -9.18 -20.80 -19.83
CA PRO A 1 -7.86 -20.97 -19.16
C PRO A 1 -7.06 -19.66 -19.21
N THR A 2 -6.41 -19.26 -18.12
CA THR A 2 -5.40 -18.19 -18.12
C THR A 2 -4.23 -18.65 -18.99
N GLY A 3 -4.08 -18.07 -20.19
CA GLY A 3 -3.05 -18.45 -21.16
C GLY A 3 -3.56 -18.85 -22.55
N ASP A 4 -4.88 -18.87 -22.77
CA ASP A 4 -5.45 -19.12 -24.10
C ASP A 4 -5.26 -17.90 -25.02
N ILE A 5 -4.31 -18.00 -25.95
CA ILE A 5 -3.98 -16.96 -26.93
C ILE A 5 -5.07 -16.75 -27.98
N ASN A 6 -6.01 -17.69 -28.12
CA ASN A 6 -7.14 -17.59 -29.04
C ASN A 6 -8.40 -17.02 -28.39
N LYS A 7 -8.35 -16.69 -27.09
CA LYS A 7 -9.50 -16.15 -26.37
C LYS A 7 -9.87 -14.78 -26.95
N PRO A 8 -11.09 -14.61 -27.51
CA PRO A 8 -11.56 -13.30 -27.96
C PRO A 8 -11.53 -12.29 -26.82
N THR A 9 -11.15 -11.05 -27.13
CA THR A 9 -11.00 -10.00 -26.13
C THR A 9 -11.46 -8.64 -26.65
N LEU A 10 -12.01 -7.84 -25.76
CA LEU A 10 -12.32 -6.42 -25.99
C LEU A 10 -11.21 -5.50 -25.44
N GLN A 11 -10.10 -6.07 -24.95
CA GLN A 11 -8.96 -5.31 -24.45
C GLN A 11 -8.15 -4.68 -25.59
N PRO A 12 -7.41 -3.58 -25.34
CA PRO A 12 -6.60 -2.89 -26.35
C PRO A 12 -5.44 -3.72 -26.90
N TRP A 13 -4.88 -4.63 -26.10
CA TRP A 13 -3.91 -5.62 -26.55
C TRP A 13 -4.43 -7.04 -26.34
N MET A 14 -4.08 -7.93 -27.27
CA MET A 14 -4.37 -9.35 -27.27
C MET A 14 -3.16 -10.12 -26.76
N PHE A 15 -3.42 -11.16 -25.97
CA PHE A 15 -2.37 -12.03 -25.46
C PHE A 15 -1.87 -12.96 -26.56
N LYS A 16 -0.55 -12.99 -26.80
CA LYS A 16 0.05 -13.72 -27.93
C LYS A 16 1.00 -14.81 -27.50
N GLU A 17 1.74 -14.58 -26.42
CA GLU A 17 2.73 -15.53 -25.96
C GLU A 17 2.88 -15.50 -24.44
N PHE A 18 3.11 -16.68 -23.87
CA PHE A 18 3.44 -16.88 -22.47
C PHE A 18 4.62 -17.83 -22.35
N THR A 19 5.65 -17.40 -21.66
CA THR A 19 6.74 -18.26 -21.19
C THR A 19 6.93 -18.08 -19.68
N PHE A 20 7.86 -18.83 -19.09
CA PHE A 20 8.23 -18.63 -17.68
C PHE A 20 9.00 -17.32 -17.43
N THR A 21 9.51 -16.68 -18.48
CA THR A 21 10.40 -15.52 -18.40
C THR A 21 9.85 -14.27 -19.06
N TYR A 22 8.80 -14.37 -19.89
CA TYR A 22 8.15 -13.19 -20.46
C TYR A 22 6.73 -13.48 -20.95
N ARG A 23 6.02 -12.40 -21.27
CA ARG A 23 4.70 -12.39 -21.92
C ARG A 23 4.71 -11.39 -23.06
N VAL A 24 4.00 -11.72 -24.14
CA VAL A 24 3.85 -10.82 -25.29
C VAL A 24 2.38 -10.51 -25.51
N PHE A 25 2.10 -9.23 -25.72
CA PHE A 25 0.81 -8.71 -26.12
C PHE A 25 0.96 -7.90 -27.41
N GLU A 26 0.04 -8.05 -28.34
CA GLU A 26 -0.01 -7.28 -29.59
C GLU A 26 -1.30 -6.49 -29.67
N ARG A 27 -1.31 -5.36 -30.37
CA ARG A 27 -2.50 -4.52 -30.53
C ARG A 27 -3.70 -5.33 -31.04
N ASN A 28 -4.87 -5.03 -30.50
CA ASN A 28 -6.12 -5.62 -30.96
C ASN A 28 -6.62 -4.87 -32.20
N PRO A 29 -6.60 -5.46 -33.41
CA PRO A 29 -7.04 -4.79 -34.63
C PRO A 29 -8.55 -4.51 -34.63
N TYR A 30 -9.30 -5.11 -33.72
CA TYR A 30 -10.73 -4.90 -33.53
C TYR A 30 -11.05 -4.04 -32.29
N TYR A 31 -10.05 -3.34 -31.70
CA TYR A 31 -10.31 -2.45 -30.59
C TYR A 31 -11.21 -1.30 -31.02
N TYR A 32 -12.22 -1.00 -30.21
CA TYR A 32 -13.33 -0.14 -30.61
C TYR A 32 -13.08 1.35 -30.35
N ALA A 33 -12.07 1.69 -29.56
CA ALA A 33 -11.81 3.08 -29.19
C ALA A 33 -10.93 3.78 -30.23
N VAL A 34 -11.27 5.04 -30.51
CA VAL A 34 -10.51 5.94 -31.38
C VAL A 34 -10.17 7.22 -30.61
N ASP A 35 -9.08 7.88 -31.00
CA ASP A 35 -8.81 9.24 -30.54
C ASP A 35 -9.68 10.28 -31.28
N GLN A 36 -9.53 11.57 -30.93
CA GLN A 36 -10.30 12.66 -31.55
C GLN A 36 -10.01 12.85 -33.05
N ALA A 37 -8.85 12.39 -33.53
CA ALA A 37 -8.47 12.46 -34.94
C ALA A 37 -8.93 11.23 -35.73
N GLY A 38 -9.52 10.24 -35.07
CA GLY A 38 -10.00 9.00 -35.69
C GLY A 38 -8.94 7.89 -35.77
N ASN A 39 -7.79 8.04 -35.11
CA ASN A 39 -6.81 6.96 -35.04
C ASN A 39 -7.32 5.86 -34.11
N GLN A 40 -7.35 4.62 -34.59
CA GLN A 40 -7.73 3.47 -33.76
C GLN A 40 -6.66 3.19 -32.69
N LEU A 41 -7.09 3.13 -31.44
CA LEU A 41 -6.23 2.82 -30.29
C LEU A 41 -5.96 1.30 -30.17
N PRO A 42 -4.93 0.87 -29.42
CA PRO A 42 -3.89 1.67 -28.75
C PRO A 42 -2.84 2.24 -29.74
N TYR A 43 -2.05 3.21 -29.28
CA TYR A 43 -0.90 3.72 -30.06
C TYR A 43 0.27 2.75 -30.11
N ILE A 44 0.52 2.03 -29.02
CA ILE A 44 1.63 1.07 -28.89
C ILE A 44 1.22 -0.25 -29.54
N ASP A 45 2.07 -0.78 -30.43
CA ASP A 45 1.78 -1.99 -31.19
C ASP A 45 1.98 -3.25 -30.36
N LYS A 46 3.04 -3.28 -29.54
CA LYS A 46 3.44 -4.48 -28.81
C LYS A 46 3.91 -4.15 -27.40
N ILE A 47 3.53 -5.01 -26.45
CA ILE A 47 4.04 -4.97 -25.08
C ILE A 47 4.77 -6.28 -24.82
N VAL A 48 6.06 -6.17 -24.46
CA VAL A 48 6.85 -7.28 -23.95
C VAL A 48 7.00 -7.11 -22.45
N SER A 49 6.56 -8.12 -21.71
CA SER A 49 6.48 -8.09 -20.26
C SER A 49 7.41 -9.16 -19.71
N THR A 50 8.64 -8.77 -19.35
CA THR A 50 9.71 -9.66 -18.91
C THR A 50 9.58 -9.95 -17.43
N ILE A 51 9.50 -11.24 -17.08
CA ILE A 51 9.31 -11.73 -15.70
C ILE A 51 10.68 -11.90 -15.05
N VAL A 52 10.94 -11.11 -14.01
CA VAL A 52 12.20 -11.10 -13.26
C VAL A 52 11.93 -11.11 -11.75
N ASP A 53 12.96 -11.38 -10.94
CA ASP A 53 12.90 -11.11 -9.50
C ASP A 53 12.93 -9.59 -9.22
N THR A 54 12.61 -9.22 -7.98
CA THR A 54 12.48 -7.82 -7.58
C THR A 54 13.80 -7.06 -7.68
N GLU A 55 14.95 -7.67 -7.39
CA GLU A 55 16.26 -6.99 -7.43
C GLU A 55 16.64 -6.67 -8.87
N VAL A 56 16.46 -7.63 -9.78
CA VAL A 56 16.66 -7.44 -11.21
C VAL A 56 15.66 -6.43 -11.78
N TYR A 57 14.41 -6.43 -11.30
CA TYR A 57 13.44 -5.39 -11.66
C TYR A 57 13.98 -4.00 -11.32
N GLN A 58 14.46 -3.77 -10.10
CA GLN A 58 14.97 -2.46 -9.71
C GLN A 58 16.19 -2.02 -10.52
N MET A 59 17.12 -2.94 -10.77
CA MET A 59 18.31 -2.64 -11.59
C MET A 59 17.93 -2.24 -13.01
N LYS A 60 16.97 -2.94 -13.63
CA LYS A 60 16.48 -2.60 -14.98
C LYS A 60 15.81 -1.22 -15.02
N VAL A 61 15.06 -0.84 -13.97
CA VAL A 61 14.49 0.50 -13.87
C VAL A 61 15.60 1.55 -13.80
N ILE A 62 16.58 1.36 -12.91
CA ILE A 62 17.70 2.30 -12.72
C ILE A 62 18.54 2.45 -14.00
N ALA A 63 18.74 1.35 -14.74
CA ALA A 63 19.48 1.35 -16.00
C ALA A 63 18.68 1.93 -17.18
N GLY A 64 17.41 2.30 -17.01
CA GLY A 64 16.56 2.80 -18.10
C GLY A 64 16.10 1.74 -19.09
N GLU A 65 16.20 0.45 -18.74
CA GLU A 65 15.80 -0.66 -19.61
C GLU A 65 14.28 -0.92 -19.58
N ALA A 66 13.54 -0.20 -18.75
CA ALA A 66 12.08 -0.28 -18.65
C ALA A 66 11.45 0.97 -19.26
N ASP A 67 10.62 0.81 -20.29
CA ASP A 67 9.83 1.93 -20.82
C ASP A 67 8.77 2.40 -19.81
N VAL A 68 8.20 1.45 -19.06
CA VAL A 68 7.28 1.72 -17.94
C VAL A 68 7.53 0.74 -16.79
N ALA A 69 7.72 1.30 -15.59
CA ALA A 69 7.80 0.58 -14.34
C ALA A 69 6.82 1.19 -13.33
N TRP A 70 5.97 0.35 -12.73
CA TRP A 70 4.94 0.79 -11.78
C TRP A 70 4.61 -0.24 -10.71
N CYS A 71 4.37 -1.51 -11.10
CA CYS A 71 3.80 -2.51 -10.21
C CYS A 71 4.67 -2.83 -8.98
N GLU A 72 6.00 -2.75 -9.10
CA GLU A 72 6.93 -3.09 -8.01
C GLU A 72 7.99 -2.00 -7.78
N THR A 73 7.71 -0.76 -8.18
CA THR A 73 8.54 0.35 -7.73
C THR A 73 8.21 0.64 -6.26
N HIS A 74 9.23 0.66 -5.39
CA HIS A 74 9.04 0.93 -3.97
C HIS A 74 9.44 2.35 -3.62
N PHE A 75 8.68 3.00 -2.75
CA PHE A 75 8.97 4.36 -2.32
C PHE A 75 10.34 4.49 -1.63
N ALA A 76 10.80 3.44 -0.94
CA ALA A 76 12.15 3.38 -0.36
C ALA A 76 13.27 3.56 -1.40
N ASN A 77 13.04 3.17 -2.66
CA ASN A 77 13.99 3.32 -3.76
C ASN A 77 13.83 4.64 -4.51
N TYR A 78 12.86 5.50 -4.14
CA TYR A 78 12.60 6.76 -4.81
C TYR A 78 13.85 7.65 -4.99
N PRO A 79 14.70 7.85 -3.96
CA PRO A 79 15.92 8.64 -4.12
C PRO A 79 16.86 8.08 -5.19
N LEU A 80 16.98 6.75 -5.25
CA LEU A 80 17.86 6.06 -6.19
C LEU A 80 17.34 6.18 -7.63
N TYR A 81 16.03 6.03 -7.84
CA TYR A 81 15.46 6.30 -9.17
C TYR A 81 15.68 7.75 -9.58
N LYS A 82 15.54 8.69 -8.64
CA LYS A 82 15.67 10.11 -8.91
C LYS A 82 17.10 10.50 -9.30
N GLU A 83 18.09 9.91 -8.63
CA GLU A 83 19.52 10.12 -8.91
C GLU A 83 19.92 9.63 -10.31
N ASN A 84 19.27 8.57 -10.82
CA ASN A 84 19.64 7.93 -12.09
C ASN A 84 18.75 8.35 -13.28
N GLU A 85 17.84 9.33 -13.13
CA GLU A 85 16.95 9.77 -14.22
C GLU A 85 17.71 10.23 -15.48
N GLU A 86 18.79 10.98 -15.31
CA GLU A 86 19.57 11.52 -16.43
C GLU A 86 20.36 10.41 -17.15
N GLU A 87 21.05 9.56 -16.40
CA GLU A 87 21.85 8.46 -16.97
C GLU A 87 20.97 7.38 -17.60
N GLY A 88 19.86 7.02 -16.95
CA GLY A 88 18.88 6.04 -17.45
C GLY A 88 17.89 6.60 -18.48
N GLY A 89 17.88 7.90 -18.75
CA GLY A 89 17.00 8.49 -19.76
C GLY A 89 15.50 8.37 -19.46
N TYR A 90 15.10 8.36 -18.18
CA TYR A 90 13.70 8.25 -17.76
C TYR A 90 13.31 9.39 -16.81
N ARG A 91 12.04 9.40 -16.40
CA ARG A 91 11.55 10.28 -15.33
C ARG A 91 10.79 9.48 -14.28
N THR A 92 10.99 9.84 -13.02
CA THR A 92 10.27 9.29 -11.88
C THR A 92 9.07 10.16 -11.58
N ILE A 93 7.87 9.57 -11.60
CA ILE A 93 6.63 10.27 -11.30
C ILE A 93 6.15 9.83 -9.92
N LEU A 94 6.10 10.78 -8.98
CA LEU A 94 5.48 10.53 -7.69
C LEU A 94 3.96 10.60 -7.84
N MET A 95 3.33 9.44 -7.99
CA MET A 95 1.88 9.35 -8.07
C MET A 95 1.26 9.47 -6.68
N PRO A 96 0.18 10.27 -6.51
CA PRO A 96 -0.57 10.30 -5.26
C PRO A 96 -1.08 8.90 -4.91
N GLY A 97 -0.95 8.53 -3.64
CA GLY A 97 -1.45 7.26 -3.13
C GLY A 97 -2.96 7.12 -3.36
N ILE A 98 -3.36 5.97 -3.89
CA ILE A 98 -4.78 5.60 -4.06
C ILE A 98 -5.35 4.89 -2.82
N LYS A 99 -4.52 4.68 -1.80
CA LYS A 99 -4.86 4.01 -0.55
C LYS A 99 -5.27 5.02 0.51
N GLY A 100 -6.29 4.67 1.28
CA GLY A 100 -6.80 5.49 2.39
C GLY A 100 -5.91 5.52 3.64
N SER A 101 -4.99 4.56 3.73
CA SER A 101 -3.94 4.40 4.74
C SER A 101 -2.90 3.42 4.19
N GLU A 102 -1.63 3.64 4.48
CA GLU A 102 -0.57 2.67 4.15
C GLU A 102 -0.59 1.47 5.10
N VAL A 103 -0.84 1.74 6.39
CA VAL A 103 -1.00 0.72 7.43
C VAL A 103 -2.28 1.00 8.20
N ALA A 104 -3.09 -0.03 8.45
CA ALA A 104 -4.27 0.06 9.30
C ALA A 104 -4.31 -1.14 10.26
N TYR A 105 -4.47 -0.86 11.55
CA TYR A 105 -4.61 -1.90 12.56
C TYR A 105 -6.08 -2.25 12.77
N ALA A 106 -6.46 -3.46 12.36
CA ALA A 106 -7.78 -4.02 12.62
C ALA A 106 -7.71 -4.98 13.82
N LEU A 107 -8.36 -4.63 14.93
CA LEU A 107 -8.43 -5.51 16.09
C LEU A 107 -9.45 -6.63 15.84
N ASN A 108 -9.14 -7.85 16.30
CA ASN A 108 -10.10 -8.94 16.31
C ASN A 108 -11.18 -8.69 17.38
N LEU A 109 -12.28 -8.04 17.01
CA LEU A 109 -13.40 -7.76 17.91
C LEU A 109 -14.15 -9.03 18.37
N ASN A 110 -13.80 -10.21 17.83
CA ASN A 110 -14.30 -11.51 18.27
C ASN A 110 -13.16 -12.40 18.80
N HIS A 111 -12.16 -11.80 19.44
CA HIS A 111 -10.99 -12.50 19.97
C HIS A 111 -11.38 -13.74 20.84
N PRO A 112 -10.73 -14.90 20.70
CA PRO A 112 -11.10 -16.11 21.45
C PRO A 112 -10.98 -15.95 22.97
N ASP A 113 -9.95 -15.23 23.45
CA ASP A 113 -9.86 -14.84 24.86
C ASP A 113 -10.93 -13.77 25.19
N PRO A 114 -11.88 -14.05 26.09
CA PRO A 114 -12.97 -13.13 26.42
C PRO A 114 -12.53 -11.84 27.12
N ILE A 115 -11.39 -11.84 27.83
CA ILE A 115 -10.85 -10.64 28.48
C ILE A 115 -10.32 -9.68 27.41
N MET A 116 -9.50 -10.19 26.48
CA MET A 116 -8.99 -9.39 25.37
C MET A 116 -10.12 -8.92 24.45
N ARG A 117 -11.12 -9.77 24.21
CA ARG A 117 -12.32 -9.38 23.44
C ARG A 117 -13.00 -8.16 24.04
N LYS A 118 -13.23 -8.15 25.37
CA LYS A 118 -13.83 -6.99 26.06
C LYS A 118 -12.98 -5.73 25.93
N ILE A 119 -11.66 -5.85 26.08
CA ILE A 119 -10.73 -4.73 25.90
C ILE A 119 -10.82 -4.17 24.48
N PHE A 120 -10.76 -5.02 23.45
CA PHE A 120 -10.79 -4.58 22.05
C PHE A 120 -12.15 -4.01 21.61
N GLN A 121 -13.24 -4.52 22.18
CA GLN A 121 -14.60 -4.03 21.92
C GLN A 121 -14.85 -2.65 22.55
N ASP A 122 -14.16 -2.29 23.64
CA ASP A 122 -14.25 -0.95 24.20
C ASP A 122 -13.67 0.09 23.23
N ILE A 123 -14.48 1.11 22.91
CA ILE A 123 -14.08 2.18 22.00
C ILE A 123 -12.92 3.02 22.55
N ARG A 124 -12.80 3.14 23.88
CA ARG A 124 -11.71 3.88 24.54
C ARG A 124 -10.36 3.24 24.24
N PHE A 125 -10.28 1.90 24.19
CA PHE A 125 -9.06 1.21 23.80
C PHE A 125 -8.63 1.54 22.38
N ARG A 126 -9.56 1.54 21.42
CA ARG A 126 -9.27 1.87 20.01
C ARG A 126 -8.85 3.34 19.83
N ARG A 127 -9.48 4.24 20.59
CA ARG A 127 -9.10 5.66 20.65
C ARG A 127 -7.70 5.85 21.23
N ALA A 128 -7.40 5.21 22.36
CA ALA A 128 -6.08 5.23 22.98
C ALA A 128 -5.01 4.68 22.05
N LEU A 129 -5.27 3.56 21.38
CA LEU A 129 -4.35 2.98 20.41
C LEU A 129 -4.05 3.96 19.27
N SER A 130 -5.05 4.65 18.73
CA SER A 130 -4.83 5.62 17.66
C SER A 130 -4.02 6.84 18.10
N LEU A 131 -4.30 7.37 19.31
CA LEU A 131 -3.58 8.51 19.89
C LEU A 131 -2.12 8.17 20.26
N ALA A 132 -1.83 6.91 20.56
CA ALA A 132 -0.49 6.44 20.87
C ALA A 132 0.40 6.28 19.62
N ILE A 133 -0.12 6.47 18.40
CA ILE A 133 0.65 6.35 17.16
C ILE A 133 1.14 7.74 16.74
N ASN A 134 2.46 7.92 16.72
CA ASN A 134 3.09 9.13 16.20
C ASN A 134 3.20 9.07 14.67
N ARG A 135 2.20 9.61 13.98
CA ARG A 135 2.14 9.57 12.50
C ARG A 135 3.10 10.54 11.82
N GLU A 136 3.43 11.65 12.49
CA GLU A 136 4.43 12.60 12.01
C GLU A 136 5.81 11.94 11.97
N GLU A 137 6.22 11.30 13.07
CA GLU A 137 7.50 10.57 13.13
C GLU A 137 7.60 9.46 12.08
N ILE A 138 6.50 8.73 11.86
CA ILE A 138 6.42 7.72 10.79
C ILE A 138 6.59 8.36 9.42
N ASN A 139 5.93 9.50 9.17
CA ASN A 139 6.06 10.22 7.90
C ASN A 139 7.51 10.66 7.66
N ASP A 140 8.14 11.26 8.66
CA ASP A 140 9.52 11.77 8.55
C ASP A 140 10.53 10.64 8.35
N THR A 141 10.39 9.54 9.10
CA THR A 141 11.38 8.45 9.11
C THR A 141 11.21 7.47 7.95
N VAL A 142 9.97 7.09 7.63
CA VAL A 142 9.68 6.02 6.65
C VAL A 142 9.31 6.57 5.29
N TYR A 143 8.63 7.72 5.25
CA TYR A 143 8.11 8.31 4.02
C TYR A 143 8.85 9.60 3.62
N PHE A 144 9.96 9.92 4.26
CA PHE A 144 10.79 11.10 3.98
C PHE A 144 9.98 12.41 3.92
N GLY A 145 8.90 12.50 4.71
CA GLY A 145 7.99 13.65 4.75
C GLY A 145 6.98 13.74 3.60
N PHE A 146 6.94 12.78 2.67
CA PHE A 146 6.04 12.82 1.50
C PHE A 146 4.65 12.23 1.75
N ALA A 147 4.43 11.53 2.86
CA ALA A 147 3.11 11.03 3.22
C ALA A 147 2.27 12.11 3.94
N VAL A 148 0.99 11.81 4.12
CA VAL A 148 0.04 12.67 4.84
C VAL A 148 -0.33 11.98 6.15
N PRO A 149 0.06 12.52 7.32
CA PRO A 149 -0.32 12.00 8.63
C PRO A 149 -1.83 12.07 8.87
N ARG A 150 -2.50 10.92 8.92
CA ARG A 150 -3.95 10.84 9.11
C ARG A 150 -4.44 9.52 9.69
N GLN A 151 -5.68 9.51 10.14
CA GLN A 151 -6.39 8.28 10.47
C GLN A 151 -6.87 7.56 9.19
N ALA A 152 -7.01 6.23 9.26
CA ALA A 152 -7.35 5.36 8.14
C ALA A 152 -8.79 5.58 7.64
N THR A 153 -8.94 6.27 6.52
CA THR A 153 -10.24 6.54 5.88
C THR A 153 -10.08 6.66 4.37
N ILE A 154 -11.16 6.82 3.60
CA ILE A 154 -11.11 6.99 2.14
C ILE A 154 -10.28 8.21 1.71
N ILE A 155 -9.64 8.15 0.54
CA ILE A 155 -8.73 9.19 0.04
C ILE A 155 -9.45 10.54 -0.20
N PRO A 156 -8.74 11.69 -0.10
CA PRO A 156 -9.36 13.02 -0.26
C PRO A 156 -10.07 13.26 -1.60
N THR A 157 -9.61 12.59 -2.66
CA THR A 157 -10.20 12.67 -4.00
C THR A 157 -11.48 11.84 -4.15
N ALA A 158 -11.83 11.02 -3.17
CA ALA A 158 -13.06 10.24 -3.20
C ALA A 158 -14.28 11.15 -2.96
N ARG A 159 -15.32 10.97 -3.78
CA ARG A 159 -16.56 11.79 -3.74
C ARG A 159 -17.20 11.93 -2.35
N TYR A 160 -17.06 10.92 -1.50
CA TYR A 160 -17.68 10.87 -0.18
C TYR A 160 -16.71 11.18 0.97
N TYR A 161 -15.49 11.66 0.66
CA TYR A 161 -14.52 12.00 1.67
C TYR A 161 -15.01 13.15 2.56
N LYS A 162 -14.69 13.05 3.84
CA LYS A 162 -14.86 14.13 4.81
C LYS A 162 -13.56 14.33 5.55
N GLU A 163 -13.10 15.56 5.64
CA GLU A 163 -11.86 15.92 6.34
C GLU A 163 -11.87 15.46 7.81
N GLU A 164 -13.04 15.51 8.45
CA GLU A 164 -13.27 15.07 9.84
C GLU A 164 -12.97 13.58 10.09
N TRP A 165 -12.90 12.76 9.04
CA TRP A 165 -12.53 11.34 9.14
C TRP A 165 -11.04 11.10 9.02
N GLY A 166 -10.29 12.03 8.41
CA GLY A 166 -8.87 11.90 8.11
C GLY A 166 -8.00 12.70 9.06
N GLU A 167 -7.37 13.76 8.54
CA GLU A 167 -6.42 14.62 9.27
C GLU A 167 -7.07 15.34 10.44
N LYS A 168 -8.31 15.82 10.27
CA LYS A 168 -9.05 16.56 11.32
C LYS A 168 -9.73 15.64 12.33
N HIS A 169 -9.54 14.32 12.23
CA HIS A 169 -10.14 13.40 13.16
C HIS A 169 -9.49 13.58 14.56
N PRO A 170 -10.27 13.68 15.65
CA PRO A 170 -9.74 14.02 16.97
C PRO A 170 -8.71 13.00 17.47
N TYR A 171 -8.78 11.76 17.02
CA TYR A 171 -7.85 10.68 17.38
C TYR A 171 -6.75 10.41 16.34
N ALA A 172 -6.56 11.31 15.36
CA ALA A 172 -5.45 11.24 14.40
C ALA A 172 -4.14 11.86 14.93
N ARG A 173 -4.24 12.76 15.91
CA ARG A 173 -3.09 13.38 16.58
C ARG A 173 -2.32 12.38 17.46
N TYR A 174 -1.06 12.69 17.73
CA TYR A 174 -0.25 11.97 18.73
C TYR A 174 -0.43 12.59 20.12
N ASP A 175 -0.94 11.81 21.06
CA ASP A 175 -1.25 12.26 22.43
C ASP A 175 -1.18 11.06 23.41
N PRO A 176 0.04 10.64 23.82
CA PRO A 176 0.23 9.52 24.73
C PRO A 176 -0.40 9.72 26.11
N ASP A 177 -0.53 10.96 26.56
CA ASP A 177 -1.10 11.28 27.87
C ASP A 177 -2.61 11.02 27.86
N GLU A 178 -3.33 11.51 26.84
CA GLU A 178 -4.74 11.18 26.65
C GLU A 178 -4.96 9.68 26.40
N ALA A 179 -4.06 9.03 25.65
CA ALA A 179 -4.11 7.59 25.47
C ALA A 179 -4.01 6.83 26.80
N ASN A 180 -3.06 7.21 27.67
CA ASN A 180 -2.93 6.62 29.00
C ASN A 180 -4.18 6.86 29.86
N ARG A 181 -4.71 8.08 29.85
CA ARG A 181 -5.93 8.45 30.58
C ARG A 181 -7.11 7.58 30.18
N LEU A 182 -7.33 7.37 28.88
CA LEU A 182 -8.39 6.49 28.37
C LEU A 182 -8.23 5.03 28.80
N LEU A 183 -7.00 4.53 28.89
CA LEU A 183 -6.73 3.17 29.37
C LEU A 183 -6.93 3.06 30.89
N ASP A 184 -6.60 4.10 31.66
CA ASP A 184 -6.86 4.16 33.10
C ASP A 184 -8.37 4.17 33.40
N GLU A 185 -9.16 4.91 32.62
CA GLU A 185 -10.63 4.92 32.71
C GLU A 185 -11.29 3.56 32.45
N MET A 186 -10.58 2.68 31.73
CA MET A 186 -11.01 1.30 31.52
C MET A 186 -10.61 0.35 32.65
N GLY A 187 -9.87 0.84 33.65
CA GLY A 187 -9.36 0.06 34.77
C GLY A 187 -8.05 -0.69 34.47
N LEU A 188 -7.36 -0.39 33.37
CA LEU A 188 -6.08 -1.02 33.03
C LEU A 188 -4.89 -0.34 33.72
N THR A 189 -5.02 0.02 35.01
CA THR A 189 -4.08 0.88 35.74
C THR A 189 -2.84 0.15 36.28
N GLU A 190 -2.97 -1.14 36.61
CA GLU A 190 -1.86 -1.94 37.11
C GLU A 190 -0.80 -2.17 36.03
N ARG A 191 0.47 -2.21 36.46
CA ARG A 191 1.61 -2.49 35.58
C ARG A 191 2.43 -3.67 36.08
N ASP A 192 3.10 -4.35 35.15
CA ASP A 192 4.13 -5.32 35.48
C ASP A 192 5.48 -4.65 35.78
N LYS A 193 6.51 -5.46 36.05
CA LYS A 193 7.85 -5.00 36.41
C LYS A 193 8.55 -4.21 35.29
N ASP A 194 8.12 -4.39 34.05
CA ASP A 194 8.69 -3.77 32.85
C ASP A 194 7.87 -2.53 32.44
N GLY A 195 6.84 -2.17 33.22
CA GLY A 195 6.01 -0.99 33.02
C GLY A 195 4.84 -1.20 32.06
N PHE A 196 4.58 -2.43 31.59
CA PHE A 196 3.45 -2.71 30.72
C PHE A 196 2.16 -2.87 31.52
N ARG A 197 1.04 -2.43 30.94
CA ARG A 197 -0.28 -2.53 31.59
C ARG A 197 -0.70 -3.99 31.73
N LYS A 198 -1.34 -4.32 32.84
CA LYS A 198 -1.94 -5.63 33.09
C LYS A 198 -3.41 -5.66 32.67
N ARG A 199 -3.85 -6.83 32.22
CA ARG A 199 -5.27 -7.17 32.04
C ARG A 199 -5.93 -7.45 33.41
N PRO A 200 -7.26 -7.43 33.51
CA PRO A 200 -7.99 -7.63 34.78
C PRO A 200 -7.71 -8.94 35.55
N ASP A 201 -7.10 -9.95 34.93
CA ASP A 201 -6.68 -11.18 35.60
C ASP A 201 -5.20 -11.18 36.04
N GLY A 202 -4.55 -10.01 36.00
CA GLY A 202 -3.18 -9.80 36.47
C GLY A 202 -2.07 -10.16 35.47
N LYS A 203 -2.39 -10.73 34.30
CA LYS A 203 -1.39 -10.97 33.24
C LYS A 203 -1.05 -9.67 32.51
N THR A 204 0.09 -9.61 31.84
CA THR A 204 0.42 -8.47 30.96
C THR A 204 -0.55 -8.40 29.77
N ALA A 205 -1.02 -7.21 29.44
CA ALA A 205 -1.87 -6.96 28.28
C ALA A 205 -1.00 -6.89 27.01
N LEU A 206 -0.88 -8.01 26.30
CA LEU A 206 -0.10 -8.11 25.07
C LEU A 206 -1.00 -7.96 23.84
N LEU A 207 -0.63 -7.04 22.94
CA LEU A 207 -1.19 -6.97 21.60
C LEU A 207 -0.21 -7.61 20.62
N ILE A 208 -0.61 -8.72 20.02
CA ILE A 208 0.15 -9.34 18.92
C ILE A 208 -0.29 -8.65 17.64
N ILE A 209 0.64 -7.98 16.97
CA ILE A 209 0.43 -7.39 15.66
C ILE A 209 0.94 -8.40 14.63
N GLU A 210 0.01 -9.08 13.99
CA GLU A 210 0.31 -9.90 12.83
C GLU A 210 0.28 -9.02 11.59
N TYR A 211 1.38 -9.03 10.83
CA TYR A 211 1.42 -8.45 9.51
C TYR A 211 1.71 -9.56 8.50
N GLY A 212 0.95 -9.61 7.41
CA GLY A 212 1.39 -10.33 6.24
C GLY A 212 2.39 -9.44 5.51
N ALA A 213 3.60 -9.95 5.24
CA ALA A 213 4.31 -9.45 4.07
C ALA A 213 3.35 -9.65 2.88
N ASP A 214 3.25 -8.65 2.00
CA ASP A 214 2.37 -8.69 0.83
C ASP A 214 2.39 -10.07 0.17
N LEU A 215 1.24 -10.48 -0.38
CA LEU A 215 1.00 -11.79 -1.00
C LEU A 215 2.18 -12.30 -1.85
N GLY A 216 3.09 -13.01 -1.20
CA GLY A 216 4.21 -13.72 -1.79
C GLY A 216 5.36 -12.85 -2.28
N GLN A 217 6.59 -13.30 -2.01
CA GLN A 217 7.71 -13.13 -2.93
C GLN A 217 7.23 -13.53 -4.33
N THR A 218 6.80 -12.55 -5.13
CA THR A 218 6.21 -12.81 -6.43
C THR A 218 7.09 -12.16 -7.48
N ARG A 219 7.58 -13.01 -8.39
CA ARG A 219 8.22 -12.55 -9.62
C ARG A 219 7.33 -11.51 -10.27
N THR A 220 7.93 -10.42 -10.72
CA THR A 220 7.23 -9.27 -11.29
C THR A 220 7.61 -9.04 -12.73
N THR A 221 6.92 -8.12 -13.40
CA THR A 221 7.12 -7.83 -14.82
C THR A 221 7.67 -6.43 -15.08
N VAL A 222 8.76 -6.36 -15.82
CA VAL A 222 9.24 -5.15 -16.50
C VAL A 222 8.51 -5.02 -17.84
N HIS A 223 8.08 -3.83 -18.23
CA HIS A 223 7.36 -3.61 -19.50
C HIS A 223 8.22 -2.83 -20.50
N GLU A 224 8.48 -3.46 -21.65
CA GLU A 224 9.06 -2.85 -22.85
C GLU A 224 7.93 -2.61 -23.86
N LEU A 225 7.85 -1.39 -24.38
CA LEU A 225 6.85 -0.92 -25.33
C LEU A 225 7.50 -0.83 -26.70
N VAL A 226 7.07 -1.70 -27.61
CA VAL A 226 7.63 -1.84 -28.97
C VAL A 226 6.62 -1.38 -30.01
#